data_AF-A0A962QA13-F1
#
_entry.id   AF-A0A962QA13-F1
#
_cell.length_a   1.000
_cell.length_b   1.000
_cell.length_c   1.000
_cell.angle_alpha   90.00
_cell.angle_beta   90.00
_cell.angle_gamma   90.00
#
_symmetry.space_group_name_H-M   'P 1'
#
loop_
_entity.id
_entity.type
_entity.pdbx_description
1 polymer ?
#
loop_
_entity_poly.entity_id
_entity_poly.type
_entity_poly.pdbx_seq_one_letter_code
_entity_poly.pdbx_strand_id
1 'polypeptide(L)' 'MTKPNKRTIATNKYTVLVSYQTPVAVKLHDTVLITDIWYSKTTSTHINQFTLGYYRETIPQSVINEYYRESIK' A
#
# COMPACT_ATOMS: atom_id res chain seq x y z
N MET A 1 -11.73 -21.24 -2.22
CA MET A 1 -11.11 -20.11 -2.93
C MET A 1 -10.28 -19.32 -1.92
N THR A 2 -8.96 -19.50 -1.91
CA THR A 2 -8.05 -18.80 -0.99
C THR A 2 -8.02 -17.34 -1.39
N LYS A 3 -8.36 -16.42 -0.48
CA LYS A 3 -8.23 -14.97 -0.76
C LYS A 3 -6.75 -14.66 -1.05
N PRO A 4 -6.44 -13.81 -2.04
CA PRO A 4 -5.05 -13.46 -2.31
C PRO A 4 -4.44 -12.72 -1.11
N ASN A 5 -3.19 -13.06 -0.77
CA ASN A 5 -2.47 -12.47 0.37
C ASN A 5 -2.14 -10.98 0.18
N LYS A 6 -2.31 -10.45 -1.04
CA LYS A 6 -2.25 -9.02 -1.37
C LYS A 6 -3.16 -8.69 -2.54
N ARG A 7 -3.60 -7.45 -2.63
CA ARG A 7 -4.31 -6.87 -3.79
C ARG A 7 -3.94 -5.40 -3.95
N THR A 8 -4.17 -4.86 -5.13
CA THR A 8 -4.02 -3.43 -5.41
C THR A 8 -5.37 -2.84 -5.82
N ILE A 9 -5.64 -1.61 -5.36
CA ILE A 9 -6.81 -0.83 -5.77
C ILE A 9 -6.30 0.37 -6.54
N ALA A 10 -6.55 0.39 -7.85
CA ALA A 10 -6.16 1.49 -8.71
C ALA A 10 -7.30 2.52 -8.80
N THR A 11 -6.94 3.80 -8.69
CA THR A 11 -7.80 4.94 -8.97
C THR A 11 -7.19 5.75 -10.11
N ASN A 12 -7.88 6.80 -10.57
CA ASN A 12 -7.33 7.73 -11.56
C ASN A 12 -6.13 8.55 -11.04
N LYS A 13 -5.88 8.57 -9.72
CA LYS A 13 -4.85 9.43 -9.10
C LYS A 13 -3.72 8.65 -8.43
N TYR A 14 -4.02 7.46 -7.91
CA TYR A 14 -3.09 6.67 -7.11
C TYR A 14 -3.49 5.19 -7.06
N THR A 15 -2.56 4.34 -6.65
CA THR A 15 -2.81 2.91 -6.40
C THR A 15 -2.54 2.56 -4.95
N VAL A 16 -3.50 1.92 -4.27
CA VAL A 16 -3.33 1.44 -2.90
C VAL A 16 -2.94 -0.03 -2.89
N LEU A 17 -1.88 -0.38 -2.17
CA LEU A 17 -1.52 -1.76 -1.87
C LEU A 17 -2.18 -2.19 -0.56
N VAL A 18 -2.96 -3.27 -0.63
CA VAL A 18 -3.55 -3.94 0.52
C VAL A 18 -2.89 -5.30 0.71
N SER A 19 -2.25 -5.52 1.84
CA SER A 19 -1.67 -6.81 2.26
C SER A 19 -2.64 -7.48 3.22
N TYR A 20 -3.13 -8.67 2.87
CA TYR A 20 -4.24 -9.36 3.52
C TYR A 20 -5.50 -8.48 3.58
N GLN A 21 -5.71 -7.76 4.67
CA GLN A 21 -6.84 -6.86 4.88
C GLN A 21 -6.41 -5.44 5.29
N THR A 22 -5.10 -5.18 5.25
CA THR A 22 -4.51 -3.93 5.75
C THR A 22 -3.91 -3.14 4.59
N PRO A 23 -4.30 -1.87 4.38
CA PRO A 23 -3.62 -1.01 3.41
C PRO A 23 -2.24 -0.66 3.96
N VAL A 24 -1.18 -0.85 3.17
CA VAL A 24 0.22 -0.76 3.65
C VAL A 24 1.11 0.15 2.82
N ALA A 25 0.68 0.50 1.60
CA ALA A 25 1.37 1.47 0.77
C ALA A 25 0.41 2.15 -0.22
N VAL A 26 0.78 3.33 -0.69
CA VAL A 26 0.07 4.09 -1.72
C VAL A 26 1.08 4.57 -2.75
N LYS A 27 0.89 4.20 -4.01
CA LYS A 27 1.67 4.70 -5.14
C LYS A 27 0.98 5.93 -5.71
N LEU A 28 1.66 7.07 -5.62
CA LEU A 28 1.42 8.27 -6.41
C LEU A 28 2.23 8.20 -7.71
N HIS A 29 2.22 9.25 -8.55
CA HIS A 29 2.93 9.24 -9.84
C HIS A 29 4.39 8.74 -9.73
N ASP A 30 5.24 9.48 -9.02
CA ASP A 30 6.69 9.20 -8.93
C ASP A 30 7.15 8.77 -7.53
N THR A 31 6.22 8.71 -6.57
CA THR A 31 6.51 8.42 -5.16
C THR A 31 5.58 7.34 -4.62
N VAL A 32 6.12 6.44 -3.80
CA VAL A 32 5.36 5.46 -3.06
C VAL A 32 5.42 5.76 -1.58
N LEU A 33 4.28 6.06 -1.00
CA LEU A 33 4.11 6.23 0.43
C LEU A 33 3.97 4.85 1.08
N ILE A 34 4.75 4.57 2.12
CA ILE A 34 4.71 3.30 2.86
C ILE A 34 4.40 3.56 4.33
N THR A 35 3.75 2.61 4.96
CA THR A 35 3.40 2.69 6.38
C THR A 35 4.63 2.67 7.28
N ASP A 36 4.59 3.44 8.36
CA ASP A 36 5.55 3.42 9.46
C ASP A 36 5.41 2.21 10.39
N ILE A 37 4.28 1.50 10.31
CA ILE A 37 4.03 0.31 11.11
C ILE A 37 4.84 -0.87 10.57
N TRP A 38 5.61 -1.50 11.46
CA TRP A 38 6.25 -2.76 11.15
C TRP A 38 5.25 -3.92 11.14
N TYR A 39 5.25 -4.70 10.05
CA TYR A 39 4.40 -5.87 9.87
C TYR A 39 5.23 -7.14 9.64
N SER A 40 4.55 -8.27 9.41
CA SER A 40 5.17 -9.54 9.06
C SER A 40 6.17 -9.47 7.89
N LYS A 41 7.07 -10.45 7.83
CA LYS A 41 7.99 -10.64 6.70
C LYS A 41 7.27 -10.66 5.35
N THR A 42 6.09 -11.30 5.28
CA THR A 42 5.28 -11.36 4.06
C THR A 42 4.80 -9.96 3.63
N THR A 43 4.30 -9.15 4.56
CA THR A 43 3.88 -7.77 4.26
C THR A 43 5.07 -6.91 3.83
N SER A 44 6.23 -7.08 4.48
CA SER A 44 7.46 -6.38 4.09
C SER A 44 7.87 -6.74 2.65
N THR A 45 7.80 -8.01 2.27
CA THR A 45 8.02 -8.46 0.89
C THR A 45 7.01 -7.84 -0.08
N HIS A 46 5.74 -7.75 0.29
CA HIS A 46 4.71 -7.11 -0.54
C HIS A 46 5.02 -5.63 -0.78
N ILE A 47 5.39 -4.88 0.27
CA ILE A 47 5.77 -3.47 0.17
C ILE A 47 6.99 -3.33 -0.75
N ASN A 48 8.06 -4.09 -0.51
CA ASN A 48 9.29 -4.01 -1.30
C ASN A 48 9.05 -4.31 -2.79
N GLN A 49 8.21 -5.29 -3.10
CA GLN A 49 7.84 -5.60 -4.48
C GLN A 49 7.04 -4.46 -5.14
N PHE A 50 6.19 -3.79 -4.38
CA PHE A 50 5.36 -2.69 -4.87
C PHE A 50 6.14 -1.38 -5.04
N THR A 51 7.17 -1.16 -4.23
CA THR A 51 8.03 0.04 -4.27
C THR A 51 9.23 -0.10 -5.21
N LEU A 52 9.41 -1.24 -5.87
CA LEU A 52 10.60 -1.50 -6.68
C LEU A 52 10.73 -0.47 -7.81
N GLY A 53 11.84 0.28 -7.80
CA GLY A 53 12.12 1.32 -8.81
C GLY A 53 11.47 2.68 -8.55
N TYR A 54 10.85 2.89 -7.39
CA TYR A 54 10.24 4.18 -7.01
C TYR A 54 10.93 4.77 -5.78
N TYR A 55 10.91 6.11 -5.68
CA TYR A 55 11.21 6.77 -4.42
C TYR A 55 10.16 6.40 -3.38
N ARG A 56 10.60 6.12 -2.14
CA ARG A 56 9.72 5.70 -1.05
C ARG A 56 9.80 6.66 0.12
N GLU A 57 8.65 7.00 0.67
CA GLU A 57 8.52 7.84 1.86
C GLU A 57 7.72 7.09 2.92
N THR A 58 8.24 7.07 4.15
CA THR A 58 7.55 6.45 5.29
C THR A 58 6.63 7.46 5.94
N ILE A 59 5.35 7.13 6.05
CA ILE A 59 4.30 8.00 6.59
C ILE A 59 3.45 7.26 7.64
N PRO A 60 2.74 8.00 8.52
CA PRO A 60 1.82 7.37 9.46
C PRO A 60 0.74 6.53 8.78
N GLN A 61 0.44 5.36 9.35
CA GLN A 61 -0.63 4.47 8.87
C GLN A 61 -1.99 5.18 8.69
N SER A 62 -2.29 6.22 9.50
CA SER A 62 -3.54 6.99 9.39
C SER A 62 -3.73 7.60 8.00
N VAL A 63 -2.66 8.16 7.42
CA VAL A 63 -2.69 8.77 6.09
C VAL A 63 -2.97 7.72 5.01
N ILE A 64 -2.36 6.52 5.12
CA ILE A 64 -2.64 5.41 4.19
C ILE A 64 -4.09 4.94 4.31
N ASN A 65 -4.65 4.93 5.52
CA ASN A 65 -6.04 4.56 5.74
C ASN A 65 -7.01 5.55 5.08
N GLU A 66 -6.68 6.84 5.02
CA GLU A 66 -7.48 7.86 4.34
C GLU A 66 -7.55 7.60 2.83
N TYR A 67 -6.39 7.41 2.17
CA TYR A 67 -6.34 7.01 0.76
C TYR A 67 -7.14 5.73 0.49
N TYR A 68 -7.03 4.73 1.37
CA TYR A 68 -7.80 3.50 1.21
C TYR A 68 -9.31 3.75 1.29
N ARG A 69 -9.79 4.53 2.27
CA ARG A 69 -11.21 4.87 2.41
C ARG A 69 -11.75 5.62 1.21
N GLU A 70 -10.96 6.51 0.60
CA GLU A 70 -11.35 7.23 -0.61
C GLU A 70 -11.41 6.34 -1.85
N SER A 71 -10.53 5.33 -1.95
CA SER A 71 -10.46 4.43 -3.10
C SER A 71 -11.60 3.42 -3.24
N ILE A 72 -12.42 3.28 -2.20
CA ILE A 72 -13.54 2.31 -2.13
C ILE A 72 -14.92 2.97 -2.05
N LYS A 73 -14.98 4.31 -2.19
CA LYS A 73 -16.23 5.05 -2.36
C LYS A 73 -16.65 5.03 -3.82
#